data_AF-A0A1H7PR53-F1
#
_entry.id   AF-A0A1H7PR53-F1
#
_cell.length_a   1.000
_cell.length_b   1.000
_cell.length_c   1.000
_cell.angle_alpha   90.00
_cell.angle_beta   90.00
_cell.angle_gamma   90.00
#
_symmetry.space_group_name_H-M   'P 1'
#
loop_
_entity.id
_entity.type
_entity.pdbx_description
1 polymer ?
#
loop_
_entity_poly.entity_id
_entity_poly.type
_entity_poly.pdbx_seq_one_letter_code
_entity_poly.pdbx_strand_id
1 'polypeptide(L)'
;MKIIKKIMSGVTALALACGLSLTASAELKAGDYKAYKGTGYLAKYEVLSVKDGKSTVKVTLKNTTKKKINNWAVRFANYADIEGVKNGKLFSPDYWMFRIIKDDGTNGSVAPNECVSFSFTMTDPGNSSDIPVGITVYSDLDKSNSVKDLNKTAFACYNGIDQILNDYKAKGVSFDECFKNGVFANLNSKDGMKTGFNYKYRSETDREINALASMFSRGNISVYVGRTEIDGEDTYFVQAKDNRTGKVGQYPRWTDGTAEWGTFDLDAPLYNKNYSESHLNSAARNVHESVEDYLNAEGLDYQSLLENDDFQAASKEGLKIDVKASLTGCDKIINDKLKFNYEGMIVYVSKMPSDYYSHSHLVTDFFVKTEDPATGKTGQYPQSELVLR
;
A
#
# COMPACT_ATOMS: atom_id res chain seq x y z
N MET A 1 -5.14 25.18 54.20
CA MET A 1 -5.97 25.06 52.97
C MET A 1 -5.04 24.90 51.78
N LYS A 2 -5.33 23.94 50.89
CA LYS A 2 -4.37 23.26 50.00
C LYS A 2 -3.81 24.14 48.87
N ILE A 3 -2.48 24.14 48.73
CA ILE A 3 -1.76 24.55 47.52
C ILE A 3 -2.10 23.57 46.41
N ILE A 4 -2.91 23.97 45.43
CA ILE A 4 -3.13 23.21 44.20
C ILE A 4 -1.89 23.43 43.32
N LYS A 5 -0.91 22.51 43.44
CA LYS A 5 0.11 22.32 42.40
C LYS A 5 -0.63 21.94 41.11
N LYS A 6 -0.78 22.87 40.17
CA LYS A 6 -1.20 22.56 38.81
C LYS A 6 -0.14 21.62 38.21
N ILE A 7 -0.49 20.35 38.06
CA ILE A 7 0.29 19.36 37.32
C ILE A 7 0.31 19.84 35.87
N MET A 8 1.38 20.51 35.46
CA MET A 8 1.63 20.76 34.03
C MET A 8 1.78 19.41 33.35
N SER A 9 0.92 19.12 32.37
CA SER A 9 1.06 17.89 31.58
C SER A 9 2.43 17.90 30.90
N GLY A 10 3.14 16.77 30.91
CA GLY A 10 4.49 16.65 30.33
C GLY A 10 4.56 16.99 28.82
N VAL A 11 3.42 17.12 28.14
CA VAL A 11 3.32 17.52 26.73
C VAL A 11 3.57 19.04 26.56
N THR A 12 3.15 19.87 27.51
CA THR A 12 3.21 21.34 27.40
C THR A 12 4.62 21.89 27.62
N ALA A 13 5.39 21.32 28.56
CA ALA A 13 6.79 21.67 28.78
C ALA A 13 7.72 21.21 27.62
N LEU A 14 7.33 20.13 26.91
CA LEU A 14 8.09 19.57 25.78
C LEU A 14 7.86 20.33 24.47
N ALA A 15 6.65 20.87 24.27
CA ALA A 15 6.30 21.73 23.14
C ALA A 15 6.96 23.12 23.23
N LEU A 16 7.10 23.65 24.45
CA LEU A 16 7.80 24.92 24.72
C LEU A 16 9.32 24.83 24.52
N ALA A 17 9.93 23.68 24.81
CA ALA A 17 11.36 23.44 24.53
C ALA A 17 11.70 23.40 23.02
N CYS A 18 10.69 23.32 22.13
CA CYS A 18 10.86 23.32 20.68
C CYS A 18 10.32 24.58 19.97
N GLY A 19 9.82 25.58 20.72
CA GLY A 19 9.36 26.87 20.20
C GLY A 19 8.15 26.77 19.26
N LEU A 20 7.00 26.27 19.73
CA LEU A 20 5.81 26.02 18.89
C LEU A 20 4.62 26.95 19.22
N SER A 21 4.39 28.02 18.46
CA SER A 21 3.08 28.54 18.01
C SER A 21 2.58 27.87 16.71
N LEU A 22 1.29 27.95 16.40
CA LEU A 22 0.72 27.46 15.13
C LEU A 22 0.44 28.65 14.20
N THR A 23 1.09 28.68 13.04
CA THR A 23 0.64 29.47 11.88
C THR A 23 0.65 28.55 10.67
N ALA A 24 -0.52 28.35 10.05
CA ALA A 24 -0.60 27.79 8.71
C ALA A 24 -0.71 28.98 7.75
N SER A 25 0.27 29.15 6.87
CA SER A 25 0.17 30.03 5.70
C SER A 25 0.00 29.15 4.45
N ALA A 26 -0.65 29.68 3.41
CA ALA A 26 -0.86 29.00 2.13
C ALA A 26 0.38 29.05 1.21
N GLU A 27 1.47 29.67 1.68
CA GLU A 27 2.77 29.78 1.01
C GLU A 27 3.85 29.49 2.05
N LEU A 28 4.92 28.77 1.70
CA LEU A 28 6.07 28.62 2.59
C LEU A 28 6.76 29.97 2.80
N LYS A 29 6.92 30.37 4.06
CA LYS A 29 7.70 31.55 4.46
C LYS A 29 8.84 31.14 5.38
N ALA A 30 9.95 31.86 5.29
CA ALA A 30 11.04 31.67 6.24
C ALA A 30 10.52 31.88 7.67
N GLY A 31 10.78 30.91 8.55
CA GLY A 31 10.27 30.88 9.92
C GLY A 31 9.01 30.05 10.11
N ASP A 32 8.33 29.63 9.03
CA ASP A 32 7.19 28.72 9.15
C ASP A 32 7.64 27.35 9.68
N TYR A 33 6.80 26.70 10.47
CA TYR A 33 7.03 25.33 10.89
C TYR A 33 5.76 24.59 11.26
N LYS A 34 5.89 23.26 11.34
CA LYS A 34 4.86 22.37 11.87
C LYS A 34 5.46 21.23 12.67
N ALA A 35 4.81 20.90 13.77
CA ALA A 35 5.15 19.75 14.60
C ALA A 35 4.26 18.54 14.26
N TYR A 36 4.86 17.36 14.31
CA TYR A 36 4.21 16.09 14.05
C TYR A 36 4.47 15.15 15.22
N LYS A 37 3.41 14.44 15.62
CA LYS A 37 3.49 13.38 16.62
C LYS A 37 3.32 12.05 15.94
N GLY A 38 4.24 11.12 16.19
CA GLY A 38 4.07 9.74 15.79
C GLY A 38 4.43 8.76 16.90
N THR A 39 4.41 7.47 16.57
CA THR A 39 4.73 6.43 17.54
C THR A 39 6.22 6.44 17.86
N GLY A 40 6.58 6.87 19.08
CA GLY A 40 7.97 6.88 19.55
C GLY A 40 8.82 8.06 19.06
N TYR A 41 8.21 9.04 18.39
CA TYR A 41 8.90 10.24 17.96
C TYR A 41 8.03 11.50 18.01
N LEU A 42 8.70 12.64 18.11
CA LEU A 42 8.19 13.94 17.67
C LEU A 42 9.06 14.45 16.53
N ALA A 43 8.48 15.12 15.55
CA ALA A 43 9.21 15.76 14.46
C ALA A 43 8.81 17.23 14.35
N LYS A 44 9.76 18.11 14.05
CA LYS A 44 9.53 19.51 13.68
C LYS A 44 10.05 19.74 12.27
N TYR A 45 9.22 20.26 11.39
CA TYR A 45 9.59 20.71 10.04
C TYR A 45 9.62 22.23 10.05
N GLU A 46 10.76 22.84 9.78
CA GLU A 46 11.02 24.28 9.92
C GLU A 46 11.63 24.84 8.64
N VAL A 47 11.00 25.85 8.07
CA VAL A 47 11.46 26.55 6.86
C VAL A 47 12.52 27.56 7.25
N LEU A 48 13.76 27.31 6.84
CA LEU A 48 14.90 28.18 7.15
C LEU A 48 15.02 29.35 6.17
N SER A 49 14.70 29.13 4.89
CA SER A 49 14.76 30.17 3.87
C SER A 49 13.89 29.82 2.67
N VAL A 50 13.30 30.83 2.05
CA VAL A 50 12.64 30.75 0.74
C VAL A 50 13.25 31.86 -0.11
N LYS A 51 14.03 31.49 -1.14
CA LYS A 51 14.76 32.44 -2.00
C LYS A 51 15.10 31.82 -3.33
N ASP A 52 15.12 32.64 -4.38
CA ASP A 52 15.58 32.26 -5.72
C ASP A 52 14.88 30.99 -6.27
N GLY A 53 13.57 30.86 -5.99
CA GLY A 53 12.78 29.68 -6.38
C GLY A 53 13.19 28.39 -5.66
N LYS A 54 13.77 28.49 -4.46
CA LYS A 54 14.23 27.36 -3.65
C LYS A 54 13.83 27.54 -2.19
N SER A 55 13.45 26.43 -1.57
CA SER A 55 13.11 26.36 -0.16
C SER A 55 14.09 25.47 0.58
N THR A 56 14.65 25.97 1.68
CA THR A 56 15.53 25.19 2.57
C THR A 56 14.83 24.92 3.89
N VAL A 57 14.79 23.66 4.28
CA VAL A 57 14.04 23.17 5.43
C VAL A 57 14.96 22.41 6.37
N LYS A 58 14.74 22.58 7.68
CA LYS A 58 15.31 21.74 8.73
C LYS A 58 14.23 20.84 9.30
N VAL A 59 14.55 19.56 9.45
CA VAL A 59 13.72 18.61 10.19
C VAL A 59 14.45 18.18 11.43
N THR A 60 13.81 18.34 12.59
CA THR A 60 14.32 17.89 13.89
C THR A 60 13.46 16.75 14.39
N LEU A 61 14.08 15.62 14.73
CA LEU A 61 13.43 14.46 15.33
C LEU A 61 13.81 14.36 16.80
N LYS A 62 12.84 14.07 17.67
CA LYS A 62 13.06 13.73 19.07
C LYS A 62 12.62 12.31 19.35
N ASN A 63 13.52 11.51 19.91
CA ASN A 63 13.19 10.17 20.39
C ASN A 63 12.35 10.27 21.68
N THR A 64 11.10 9.82 21.63
CA THR A 64 10.21 9.82 22.80
C THR A 64 10.07 8.44 23.45
N THR A 65 10.83 7.45 22.98
CA THR A 65 10.85 6.11 23.56
C THR A 65 11.89 5.99 24.66
N LYS A 66 11.85 4.86 25.37
CA LYS A 66 12.88 4.45 26.33
C LYS A 66 14.04 3.69 25.69
N LYS A 67 13.97 3.40 24.39
CA LYS A 67 15.00 2.67 23.64
C LYS A 67 15.79 3.64 22.76
N LYS A 68 17.04 3.31 22.50
CA LYS A 68 17.82 4.02 21.48
C LYS A 68 17.17 3.76 20.10
N ILE A 69 17.03 4.80 19.30
CA ILE A 69 16.73 4.71 17.87
C ILE A 69 18.07 4.57 17.16
N ASN A 70 18.20 3.62 16.25
CA ASN A 70 19.28 3.57 15.28
C ASN A 70 18.71 3.69 13.86
N ASN A 71 19.45 4.43 13.04
CA ASN A 71 19.25 4.61 11.62
C ASN A 71 17.83 5.09 11.27
N TRP A 72 17.54 6.30 11.72
CA TRP A 72 16.28 6.96 11.41
C TRP A 72 16.14 7.25 9.90
N ALA A 73 14.90 7.29 9.44
CA ALA A 73 14.54 7.85 8.15
C ALA A 73 13.21 8.60 8.25
N VAL A 74 12.97 9.55 7.37
CA VAL A 74 11.80 10.42 7.40
C VAL A 74 11.19 10.48 6.02
N ARG A 75 9.93 10.04 5.92
CA ARG A 75 9.10 10.21 4.73
C ARG A 75 8.15 11.37 4.89
N PHE A 76 8.01 12.14 3.82
CA PHE A 76 7.01 13.18 3.69
C PHE A 76 6.53 13.26 2.23
N ALA A 77 5.29 13.71 2.04
CA ALA A 77 4.77 13.98 0.70
C ALA A 77 5.38 15.29 0.21
N ASN A 78 6.00 15.25 -0.97
CA ASN A 78 6.59 16.42 -1.61
C ASN A 78 6.80 16.14 -3.11
N TYR A 79 6.33 17.05 -3.95
CA TYR A 79 6.47 16.99 -5.40
C TYR A 79 7.74 17.68 -5.91
N ALA A 80 8.37 18.51 -5.08
CA ALA A 80 9.61 19.20 -5.41
C ALA A 80 10.82 18.28 -5.47
N ASP A 81 11.79 18.68 -6.29
CA ASP A 81 13.07 18.01 -6.40
C ASP A 81 13.98 18.44 -5.27
N ILE A 82 14.60 17.46 -4.60
CA ILE A 82 15.55 17.72 -3.53
C ILE A 82 16.94 17.83 -4.15
N GLU A 83 17.49 19.05 -4.16
CA GLU A 83 18.78 19.34 -4.78
C GLU A 83 19.97 19.08 -3.83
N GLY A 84 19.73 19.08 -2.52
CA GLY A 84 20.79 18.89 -1.54
C GLY A 84 20.27 18.52 -0.15
N VAL A 85 21.06 17.71 0.57
CA VAL A 85 20.77 17.26 1.93
C VAL A 85 22.03 17.43 2.79
N LYS A 86 21.88 17.89 4.04
CA LYS A 86 22.93 17.94 5.07
C LYS A 86 22.51 17.12 6.29
N ASN A 87 23.47 16.42 6.89
CA ASN A 87 23.28 15.52 8.05
C ASN A 87 22.23 14.42 7.77
N GLY A 88 22.16 13.98 6.53
CA GLY A 88 21.23 13.00 6.02
C GLY A 88 21.52 12.74 4.54
N LYS A 89 20.88 11.72 3.97
CA LYS A 89 20.95 11.41 2.55
C LYS A 89 19.57 11.12 1.99
N LEU A 90 19.34 11.55 0.76
CA LEU A 90 18.13 11.23 0.02
C LEU A 90 18.11 9.72 -0.24
N PHE A 91 16.96 9.11 0.04
CA PHE A 91 16.62 7.73 -0.23
C PHE A 91 15.30 7.73 -1.00
N SER A 92 15.29 8.29 -2.21
CA SER A 92 14.09 8.22 -3.04
C SER A 92 14.35 7.22 -4.16
N PRO A 93 13.59 6.12 -4.26
CA PRO A 93 13.27 5.60 -5.59
C PRO A 93 12.47 6.69 -6.33
N ASP A 94 12.41 6.62 -7.65
CA ASP A 94 11.70 7.58 -8.51
C ASP A 94 10.16 7.48 -8.40
N TYR A 95 9.61 7.39 -7.18
CA TYR A 95 8.18 7.52 -6.91
C TYR A 95 7.84 8.99 -6.66
N TRP A 96 7.19 9.60 -7.65
CA TRP A 96 6.94 11.03 -7.82
C TRP A 96 6.40 11.78 -6.59
N MET A 97 5.59 11.15 -5.72
CA MET A 97 4.87 11.84 -4.63
C MET A 97 5.53 11.78 -3.24
N PHE A 98 6.51 10.91 -3.02
CA PHE A 98 7.14 10.75 -1.69
C PHE A 98 8.63 11.02 -1.76
N ARG A 99 9.15 11.67 -0.71
CA ARG A 99 10.59 11.82 -0.48
C ARG A 99 10.93 11.17 0.84
N ILE A 100 12.04 10.43 0.88
CA ILE A 100 12.56 9.83 2.11
C ILE A 100 13.98 10.33 2.31
N ILE A 101 14.26 10.93 3.47
CA ILE A 101 15.62 11.28 3.89
C ILE A 101 15.99 10.41 5.07
N LYS A 102 17.13 9.73 4.99
CA LYS A 102 17.66 8.85 6.04
C LYS A 102 18.94 9.41 6.63
N ASP A 103 19.35 8.83 7.75
CA ASP A 103 20.66 9.06 8.34
C ASP A 103 21.78 8.86 7.29
N ASP A 104 22.83 9.69 7.38
CA ASP A 104 24.01 9.60 6.51
C ASP A 104 25.07 8.60 7.00
N GLY A 105 24.81 7.93 8.13
CA GLY A 105 25.75 7.03 8.83
C GLY A 105 26.53 7.69 9.96
N THR A 106 26.47 9.02 10.13
CA THR A 106 27.18 9.75 11.19
C THR A 106 26.30 10.07 12.40
N ASN A 107 24.99 10.17 12.19
CA ASN A 107 24.02 10.61 13.19
C ASN A 107 22.82 9.64 13.32
N GLY A 108 22.98 8.38 12.94
CA GLY A 108 21.90 7.39 12.94
C GLY A 108 21.42 7.01 14.35
N SER A 109 22.26 7.11 15.38
CA SER A 109 21.92 6.74 16.76
C SER A 109 21.36 7.94 17.54
N VAL A 110 20.13 7.81 18.06
CA VAL A 110 19.45 8.83 18.88
C VAL A 110 19.00 8.20 20.20
N ALA A 111 19.62 8.60 21.32
CA ALA A 111 19.27 8.03 22.63
C ALA A 111 17.88 8.50 23.10
N PRO A 112 17.29 7.87 24.14
CA PRO A 112 16.04 8.33 24.72
C PRO A 112 16.05 9.82 25.07
N ASN A 113 15.01 10.54 24.67
CA ASN A 113 14.83 11.99 24.85
C ASN A 113 15.81 12.90 24.09
N GLU A 114 16.75 12.35 23.33
CA GLU A 114 17.64 13.14 22.48
C GLU A 114 16.98 13.53 21.15
N CYS A 115 17.62 14.51 20.49
CA CYS A 115 17.20 15.01 19.20
C CYS A 115 18.29 14.80 18.15
N VAL A 116 17.87 14.60 16.90
CA VAL A 116 18.72 14.67 15.71
C VAL A 116 18.11 15.63 14.71
N SER A 117 18.91 16.25 13.86
CA SER A 117 18.42 17.13 12.80
C SER A 117 19.15 16.93 11.49
N PHE A 118 18.41 17.06 10.41
CA PHE A 118 18.92 17.20 9.06
C PHE A 118 18.27 18.40 8.38
N SER A 119 18.87 18.86 7.28
CA SER A 119 18.28 19.89 6.45
C SER A 119 18.36 19.52 4.99
N PHE A 120 17.43 20.00 4.18
CA PHE A 120 17.44 19.79 2.75
C PHE A 120 16.97 21.05 2.02
N THR A 121 17.43 21.20 0.78
CA THR A 121 17.02 22.27 -0.14
C THR A 121 16.25 21.63 -1.29
N MET A 122 15.11 22.22 -1.63
CA MET A 122 14.23 21.76 -2.69
C MET A 122 13.91 22.87 -3.68
N THR A 123 13.56 22.48 -4.90
CA THR A 123 12.98 23.39 -5.89
C THR A 123 11.63 23.91 -5.39
N ASP A 124 11.40 25.21 -5.51
CA ASP A 124 10.14 25.84 -5.10
C ASP A 124 9.82 27.02 -6.04
N PRO A 125 9.63 26.74 -7.34
CA PRO A 125 9.31 27.79 -8.31
C PRO A 125 7.99 28.46 -7.94
N GLY A 126 8.03 29.79 -7.83
CA GLY A 126 6.86 30.58 -7.46
C GLY A 126 6.42 30.45 -6.00
N ASN A 127 7.24 29.85 -5.11
CA ASN A 127 6.93 29.64 -3.69
C ASN A 127 5.59 28.89 -3.48
N SER A 128 5.34 27.90 -4.34
CA SER A 128 4.09 27.14 -4.41
C SER A 128 4.09 25.87 -3.57
N SER A 129 5.23 25.52 -2.96
CA SER A 129 5.34 24.37 -2.09
C SER A 129 4.63 24.63 -0.76
N ASP A 130 4.12 23.54 -0.15
CA ASP A 130 3.40 23.57 1.13
C ASP A 130 4.18 22.85 2.24
N ILE A 131 3.86 23.20 3.49
CA ILE A 131 4.27 22.36 4.62
C ILE A 131 3.55 21.01 4.50
N PRO A 132 4.27 19.87 4.59
CA PRO A 132 3.66 18.55 4.45
C PRO A 132 2.44 18.35 5.36
N VAL A 133 1.39 17.72 4.82
CA VAL A 133 0.20 17.38 5.63
C VAL A 133 0.59 16.42 6.76
N GLY A 134 1.53 15.51 6.49
CA GLY A 134 2.07 14.57 7.47
C GLY A 134 3.54 14.22 7.25
N ILE A 135 4.21 13.85 8.34
CA ILE A 135 5.56 13.29 8.34
C ILE A 135 5.54 11.93 9.04
N THR A 136 6.18 10.95 8.40
CA THR A 136 6.37 9.62 8.94
C THR A 136 7.84 9.38 9.26
N VAL A 137 8.16 9.11 10.52
CA VAL A 137 9.52 8.70 10.91
C VAL A 137 9.58 7.18 10.98
N TYR A 138 10.59 6.65 10.31
CA TYR A 138 11.04 5.28 10.33
C TYR A 138 12.27 5.20 11.21
N SER A 139 12.38 4.11 11.92
CA SER A 139 13.53 3.77 12.74
C SER A 139 13.55 2.26 12.88
N ASP A 140 14.67 1.73 13.35
CA ASP A 140 14.74 0.38 13.90
C ASP A 140 13.89 0.19 15.17
N LEU A 141 13.09 1.19 15.58
CA LEU A 141 12.21 1.07 16.72
C LEU A 141 11.36 -0.18 16.59
N ASP A 142 11.46 -0.91 17.68
CA ASP A 142 11.05 -2.26 17.93
C ASP A 142 9.52 -2.44 17.83
N LYS A 143 8.91 -2.16 16.67
CA LYS A 143 7.49 -2.35 16.39
C LYS A 143 7.28 -3.46 15.36
N SER A 144 6.45 -4.44 15.69
CA SER A 144 5.99 -5.47 14.76
C SER A 144 5.03 -4.87 13.72
N ASN A 145 5.04 -5.43 12.52
CA ASN A 145 4.10 -5.03 11.47
C ASN A 145 2.77 -5.75 11.66
N SER A 146 1.67 -5.10 11.28
CA SER A 146 0.38 -5.80 11.21
C SER A 146 0.37 -6.71 9.98
N VAL A 147 -0.41 -7.78 10.02
CA VAL A 147 -0.58 -8.68 8.86
C VAL A 147 -1.12 -7.90 7.65
N LYS A 148 -2.01 -6.94 7.88
CA LYS A 148 -2.51 -6.03 6.85
C LYS A 148 -1.38 -5.26 6.16
N ASP A 149 -0.43 -4.75 6.92
CA ASP A 149 0.70 -3.99 6.38
C ASP A 149 1.65 -4.92 5.61
N LEU A 150 1.86 -6.15 6.08
CA LEU A 150 2.66 -7.16 5.38
C LEU A 150 2.01 -7.57 4.04
N ASN A 151 0.70 -7.81 4.00
CA ASN A 151 0.00 -8.10 2.74
C ASN A 151 0.05 -6.90 1.77
N LYS A 152 -0.08 -5.66 2.27
CA LYS A 152 0.09 -4.46 1.45
C LYS A 152 1.52 -4.30 0.93
N THR A 153 2.52 -4.63 1.74
CA THR A 153 3.92 -4.69 1.33
C THR A 153 4.10 -5.71 0.21
N ALA A 154 3.59 -6.94 0.37
CA ALA A 154 3.66 -7.97 -0.65
C ALA A 154 2.99 -7.52 -1.96
N PHE A 155 1.79 -6.94 -1.88
CA PHE A 155 1.06 -6.38 -3.03
C PHE A 155 1.86 -5.29 -3.76
N ALA A 156 2.40 -4.31 -3.02
CA ALA A 156 3.16 -3.23 -3.62
C ALA A 156 4.45 -3.73 -4.29
N CYS A 157 5.17 -4.64 -3.62
CA CYS A 157 6.36 -5.27 -4.18
C CYS A 157 6.03 -6.12 -5.40
N TYR A 158 4.91 -6.86 -5.40
CA TYR A 158 4.45 -7.62 -6.57
C TYR A 158 4.28 -6.70 -7.80
N ASN A 159 3.58 -5.58 -7.66
CA ASN A 159 3.40 -4.64 -8.78
C ASN A 159 4.73 -4.01 -9.22
N GLY A 160 5.67 -3.79 -8.30
CA GLY A 160 7.03 -3.36 -8.64
C GLY A 160 7.80 -4.41 -9.43
N ILE A 161 7.70 -5.68 -9.03
CA ILE A 161 8.29 -6.80 -9.77
C ILE A 161 7.66 -6.91 -11.16
N ASP A 162 6.34 -6.70 -11.30
CA ASP A 162 5.65 -6.70 -12.59
C ASP A 162 6.25 -5.67 -13.56
N GLN A 163 6.44 -4.44 -13.07
CA GLN A 163 7.06 -3.38 -13.84
C GLN A 163 8.50 -3.72 -14.24
N ILE A 164 9.30 -4.23 -13.31
CA ILE A 164 10.67 -4.68 -13.57
C ILE A 164 10.68 -5.77 -14.64
N LEU A 165 9.82 -6.78 -14.52
CA LEU A 165 9.71 -7.86 -15.50
C LEU A 165 9.33 -7.34 -16.89
N ASN A 166 8.41 -6.38 -16.98
CA ASN A 166 8.04 -5.73 -18.24
C ASN A 166 9.23 -4.97 -18.86
N ASP A 167 10.02 -4.26 -18.06
CA ASP A 167 11.22 -3.55 -18.54
C ASP A 167 12.30 -4.52 -19.03
N TYR A 168 12.49 -5.65 -18.36
CA TYR A 168 13.42 -6.70 -18.78
C TYR A 168 12.93 -7.43 -20.03
N LYS A 169 11.62 -7.70 -20.13
CA LYS A 169 10.99 -8.25 -21.35
C LYS A 169 11.18 -7.33 -22.54
N ALA A 170 11.05 -6.01 -22.37
CA ALA A 170 11.33 -5.02 -23.41
C ALA A 170 12.80 -5.03 -23.87
N LYS A 171 13.73 -5.47 -23.00
CA LYS A 171 15.15 -5.68 -23.30
C LYS A 171 15.46 -7.07 -23.85
N GLY A 172 14.45 -7.90 -24.10
CA GLY A 172 14.60 -9.26 -24.62
C GLY A 172 15.02 -10.30 -23.57
N VAL A 173 14.93 -9.98 -22.28
CA VAL A 173 15.21 -10.90 -21.17
C VAL A 173 13.90 -11.56 -20.73
N SER A 174 13.84 -12.89 -20.79
CA SER A 174 12.68 -13.66 -20.39
C SER A 174 12.47 -13.70 -18.87
N PHE A 175 11.25 -14.04 -18.44
CA PHE A 175 10.93 -14.29 -17.04
C PHE A 175 11.88 -15.32 -16.40
N ASP A 176 12.14 -16.42 -17.09
CA ASP A 176 13.09 -17.46 -16.69
C ASP A 176 14.51 -16.94 -16.47
N GLU A 177 14.98 -16.10 -17.40
CA GLU A 177 16.32 -15.52 -17.34
C GLU A 177 16.43 -14.53 -16.19
N CYS A 178 15.36 -13.80 -15.81
CA CYS A 178 15.37 -12.93 -14.64
C CYS A 178 15.70 -13.71 -13.35
N PHE A 179 15.13 -14.90 -13.17
CA PHE A 179 15.45 -15.77 -12.03
C PHE A 179 16.86 -16.36 -12.12
N LYS A 180 17.34 -16.74 -13.32
CA LYS A 180 18.67 -17.36 -13.51
C LYS A 180 19.83 -16.37 -13.44
N ASN A 181 19.65 -15.16 -13.97
CA ASN A 181 20.70 -14.14 -14.12
C ASN A 181 20.84 -13.24 -12.89
N GLY A 182 20.18 -13.58 -11.78
CA GLY A 182 20.34 -12.88 -10.51
C GLY A 182 19.65 -11.53 -10.42
N VAL A 183 18.70 -11.20 -11.31
CA VAL A 183 17.84 -10.01 -11.18
C VAL A 183 17.16 -10.00 -9.81
N PHE A 184 16.72 -11.18 -9.37
CA PHE A 184 16.12 -11.39 -8.05
C PHE A 184 17.07 -12.08 -7.06
N ALA A 185 18.39 -12.01 -7.22
CA ALA A 185 19.33 -12.84 -6.44
C ALA A 185 19.10 -12.79 -4.92
N ASN A 186 18.87 -11.59 -4.35
CA ASN A 186 18.59 -11.46 -2.92
C ASN A 186 17.12 -11.75 -2.59
N LEU A 187 16.20 -11.36 -3.46
CA LEU A 187 14.76 -11.56 -3.31
C LEU A 187 14.34 -13.04 -3.38
N ASN A 188 14.98 -13.84 -4.22
CA ASN A 188 14.72 -15.27 -4.39
C ASN A 188 15.63 -16.15 -3.50
N SER A 189 16.44 -15.54 -2.63
CA SER A 189 17.23 -16.28 -1.65
C SER A 189 16.34 -16.91 -0.57
N LYS A 190 16.83 -17.96 0.11
CA LYS A 190 16.10 -18.66 1.18
C LYS A 190 15.60 -17.71 2.29
N ASP A 191 16.40 -16.71 2.63
CA ASP A 191 16.07 -15.75 3.69
C ASP A 191 15.30 -14.52 3.18
N GLY A 192 15.12 -14.43 1.86
CA GLY A 192 14.67 -13.25 1.15
C GLY A 192 15.63 -12.06 1.30
N MET A 193 15.28 -10.96 0.65
CA MET A 193 15.99 -9.71 0.77
C MET A 193 15.58 -9.03 2.08
N LYS A 194 16.54 -8.79 2.97
CA LYS A 194 16.29 -7.93 4.14
C LYS A 194 16.02 -6.52 3.65
N THR A 195 14.94 -5.91 4.14
CA THR A 195 14.59 -4.54 3.80
C THR A 195 14.87 -3.59 4.96
N GLY A 196 14.88 -2.30 4.66
CA GLY A 196 15.21 -1.23 5.58
C GLY A 196 16.23 -0.28 4.96
N PHE A 197 16.27 0.93 5.51
CA PHE A 197 17.10 2.02 5.04
C PHE A 197 18.60 1.81 5.30
N ASN A 198 19.01 0.70 5.90
CA ASN A 198 20.39 0.50 6.39
C ASN A 198 21.18 -0.48 5.54
N TYR A 199 20.49 -1.21 4.67
CA TYR A 199 21.13 -2.15 3.77
C TYR A 199 21.68 -1.39 2.56
N LYS A 200 22.92 -1.73 2.18
CA LYS A 200 23.52 -1.24 0.94
C LYS A 200 23.13 -2.20 -0.17
N TYR A 201 22.11 -1.82 -0.92
CA TYR A 201 21.68 -2.59 -2.09
C TYR A 201 22.59 -2.29 -3.28
N ARG A 202 23.12 -3.34 -3.89
CA ARG A 202 24.00 -3.24 -5.06
C ARG A 202 23.22 -3.31 -6.38
N SER A 203 22.11 -4.05 -6.42
CA SER A 203 21.21 -4.08 -7.56
C SER A 203 20.19 -2.94 -7.49
N GLU A 204 19.75 -2.49 -8.66
CA GLU A 204 18.67 -1.52 -8.81
C GLU A 204 17.33 -2.08 -8.36
N THR A 205 17.01 -3.30 -8.80
CA THR A 205 15.85 -4.09 -8.36
C THR A 205 15.72 -4.13 -6.84
N ASP A 206 16.78 -4.44 -6.10
CA ASP A 206 16.72 -4.49 -4.64
C ASP A 206 16.41 -3.12 -4.02
N ARG A 207 16.96 -2.04 -4.58
CA ARG A 207 16.69 -0.67 -4.09
C ARG A 207 15.23 -0.31 -4.26
N GLU A 208 14.67 -0.57 -5.44
CA GLU A 208 13.28 -0.29 -5.78
C GLU A 208 12.32 -1.08 -4.90
N ILE A 209 12.54 -2.40 -4.79
CA ILE A 209 11.69 -3.27 -3.98
C ILE A 209 11.80 -2.94 -2.50
N ASN A 210 12.98 -2.61 -1.98
CA ASN A 210 13.12 -2.15 -0.60
C ASN A 210 12.31 -0.87 -0.36
N ALA A 211 12.35 0.07 -1.30
CA ALA A 211 11.66 1.33 -1.12
C ALA A 211 10.14 1.16 -1.18
N LEU A 212 9.62 0.33 -2.09
CA LEU A 212 8.22 -0.12 -2.12
C LEU A 212 7.82 -0.79 -0.80
N ALA A 213 8.64 -1.73 -0.32
CA ALA A 213 8.35 -2.44 0.91
C ALA A 213 8.23 -1.49 2.11
N SER A 214 9.13 -0.51 2.15
CA SER A 214 9.22 0.52 3.18
C SER A 214 8.05 1.52 3.15
N MET A 215 7.21 1.53 2.11
CA MET A 215 6.00 2.36 2.08
C MET A 215 4.94 1.89 3.09
N PHE A 216 4.86 0.58 3.31
CA PHE A 216 3.79 -0.06 4.08
C PHE A 216 4.28 -0.74 5.36
N SER A 217 5.46 -1.37 5.33
CA SER A 217 6.05 -2.05 6.48
C SER A 217 7.37 -1.42 6.91
N ARG A 218 7.79 -1.67 8.16
CA ARG A 218 8.97 -1.03 8.77
C ARG A 218 9.81 -2.01 9.57
N GLY A 219 11.06 -1.62 9.83
CA GLY A 219 11.93 -2.33 10.76
C GLY A 219 12.55 -3.57 10.14
N ASN A 220 12.68 -4.62 10.95
CA ASN A 220 13.32 -5.87 10.54
C ASN A 220 12.33 -6.75 9.75
N ILE A 221 12.20 -6.48 8.46
CA ILE A 221 11.39 -7.28 7.54
C ILE A 221 12.24 -7.87 6.42
N SER A 222 11.79 -8.99 5.86
CA SER A 222 12.32 -9.59 4.64
C SER A 222 11.26 -9.63 3.56
N VAL A 223 11.66 -9.47 2.30
CA VAL A 223 10.81 -9.66 1.12
C VAL A 223 11.35 -10.81 0.29
N TYR A 224 10.45 -11.69 -0.15
CA TYR A 224 10.77 -12.84 -0.97
C TYR A 224 9.96 -12.82 -2.27
N VAL A 225 10.62 -13.17 -3.38
CA VAL A 225 9.97 -13.38 -4.69
C VAL A 225 10.20 -14.82 -5.09
N GLY A 226 9.11 -15.57 -5.24
CA GLY A 226 9.13 -16.97 -5.65
C GLY A 226 8.36 -17.21 -6.93
N ARG A 227 8.58 -18.38 -7.54
CA ARG A 227 7.83 -18.85 -8.71
C ARG A 227 6.67 -19.73 -8.24
N THR A 228 5.57 -19.67 -8.97
CA THR A 228 4.40 -20.53 -8.75
C THR A 228 3.65 -20.69 -10.06
N GLU A 229 2.73 -21.64 -10.12
CA GLU A 229 1.77 -21.77 -11.21
C GLU A 229 0.39 -21.30 -10.72
N ILE A 230 -0.31 -20.51 -11.53
CA ILE A 230 -1.71 -20.12 -11.29
C ILE A 230 -2.45 -20.30 -12.62
N ASP A 231 -3.56 -21.04 -12.60
CA ASP A 231 -4.34 -21.40 -13.81
C ASP A 231 -3.53 -22.11 -14.91
N GLY A 232 -2.49 -22.88 -14.56
CA GLY A 232 -1.61 -23.52 -15.54
C GLY A 232 -0.55 -22.60 -16.14
N GLU A 233 -0.51 -21.33 -15.73
CA GLU A 233 0.46 -20.34 -16.19
C GLU A 233 1.57 -20.16 -15.16
N ASP A 234 2.82 -20.27 -15.60
CA ASP A 234 4.00 -20.01 -14.79
C ASP A 234 4.08 -18.51 -14.47
N THR A 235 4.15 -18.21 -13.18
CA THR A 235 4.06 -16.86 -12.64
C THR A 235 4.89 -16.74 -11.37
N TYR A 236 4.71 -15.64 -10.64
CA TYR A 236 5.42 -15.35 -9.42
C TYR A 236 4.47 -14.96 -8.29
N PHE A 237 5.00 -15.02 -7.08
CA PHE A 237 4.36 -14.51 -5.89
C PHE A 237 5.37 -13.72 -5.08
N VAL A 238 4.86 -12.84 -4.22
CA VAL A 238 5.67 -12.06 -3.30
C VAL A 238 5.20 -12.29 -1.87
N GLN A 239 6.16 -12.46 -0.98
CA GLN A 239 5.92 -12.50 0.46
C GLN A 239 6.68 -11.40 1.19
N ALA A 240 6.10 -10.93 2.29
CA ALA A 240 6.72 -10.00 3.22
C ALA A 240 6.64 -10.58 4.63
N LYS A 241 7.80 -10.77 5.26
CA LYS A 241 7.92 -11.37 6.59
C LYS A 241 8.36 -10.35 7.60
N ASP A 242 7.64 -10.25 8.71
CA ASP A 242 8.16 -9.61 9.91
C ASP A 242 9.08 -10.60 10.62
N ASN A 243 10.39 -10.37 10.52
CA ASN A 243 11.40 -11.28 11.06
C ASN A 243 11.38 -11.39 12.59
N ARG A 244 10.61 -10.54 13.27
CA ARG A 244 10.45 -10.58 14.72
C ARG A 244 9.30 -11.47 15.16
N THR A 245 8.17 -11.37 14.47
CA THR A 245 6.96 -12.12 14.82
C THR A 245 6.84 -13.42 14.04
N GLY A 246 7.60 -13.57 12.95
CA GLY A 246 7.49 -14.68 12.02
C GLY A 246 6.27 -14.60 11.09
N LYS A 247 5.41 -13.58 11.25
CA LYS A 247 4.22 -13.40 10.42
C LYS A 247 4.59 -13.09 8.98
N VAL A 248 3.85 -13.69 8.05
CA VAL A 248 4.07 -13.58 6.61
C VAL A 248 2.81 -13.07 5.93
N GLY A 249 2.91 -11.92 5.27
CA GLY A 249 1.92 -11.50 4.27
C GLY A 249 2.33 -11.98 2.88
N GLN A 250 1.37 -12.16 1.99
CA GLN A 250 1.57 -12.72 0.65
C GLN A 250 0.68 -12.03 -0.39
N TYR A 251 1.13 -12.02 -1.65
CA TYR A 251 0.36 -11.64 -2.82
C TYR A 251 0.80 -12.53 -4.01
N PRO A 252 -0.10 -12.99 -4.92
CA PRO A 252 -1.45 -12.47 -5.24
C PRO A 252 -2.61 -12.93 -4.34
N ARG A 253 -2.32 -13.59 -3.22
CA ARG A 253 -3.33 -14.01 -2.24
C ARG A 253 -2.98 -13.55 -0.84
N TRP A 254 -3.85 -12.74 -0.24
CA TRP A 254 -3.64 -12.21 1.12
C TRP A 254 -3.92 -13.27 2.18
N THR A 255 -3.05 -13.38 3.17
CA THR A 255 -3.16 -14.40 4.24
C THR A 255 -3.29 -13.75 5.61
N ASP A 256 -3.79 -14.50 6.59
CA ASP A 256 -3.95 -14.07 7.98
C ASP A 256 -2.61 -13.92 8.75
N GLY A 257 -1.47 -14.15 8.09
CA GLY A 257 -0.14 -14.05 8.65
C GLY A 257 0.56 -15.39 8.88
N THR A 258 -0.13 -16.52 8.66
CA THR A 258 0.44 -17.86 8.92
C THR A 258 1.01 -18.55 7.68
N ALA A 259 1.11 -17.86 6.54
CA ALA A 259 1.65 -18.44 5.31
C ALA A 259 3.06 -18.99 5.50
N GLU A 260 3.33 -20.16 4.91
CA GLU A 260 4.68 -20.72 4.87
C GLU A 260 5.64 -19.82 4.08
N TRP A 261 6.76 -19.45 4.72
CA TRP A 261 7.76 -18.59 4.08
C TRP A 261 8.51 -19.33 2.96
N GLY A 262 8.61 -18.70 1.79
CA GLY A 262 9.33 -19.21 0.63
C GLY A 262 8.49 -20.06 -0.32
N THR A 263 7.22 -20.30 -0.01
CA THR A 263 6.29 -21.09 -0.84
C THR A 263 4.98 -20.32 -1.03
N PHE A 264 4.35 -20.42 -2.20
CA PHE A 264 3.04 -19.81 -2.42
C PHE A 264 1.96 -20.61 -1.68
N ASP A 265 1.64 -20.15 -0.47
CA ASP A 265 0.77 -20.89 0.42
C ASP A 265 -0.70 -20.58 0.12
N LEU A 266 -1.34 -21.49 -0.61
CA LEU A 266 -2.76 -21.44 -0.93
C LEU A 266 -3.64 -22.03 0.19
N ASP A 267 -3.06 -22.73 1.16
CA ASP A 267 -3.78 -23.38 2.26
C ASP A 267 -3.83 -22.51 3.51
N ALA A 268 -2.97 -21.50 3.60
CA ALA A 268 -3.04 -20.46 4.63
C ALA A 268 -4.45 -19.85 4.69
N PRO A 269 -4.99 -19.60 5.90
CA PRO A 269 -6.26 -18.91 6.04
C PRO A 269 -6.22 -17.53 5.40
N LEU A 270 -7.35 -17.14 4.82
CA LEU A 270 -7.50 -15.82 4.21
C LEU A 270 -7.40 -14.72 5.26
N TYR A 271 -6.74 -13.64 4.88
CA TYR A 271 -6.83 -12.41 5.67
C TYR A 271 -8.30 -11.97 5.68
N ASN A 272 -8.90 -11.85 6.87
CA ASN A 272 -10.26 -11.33 6.99
C ASN A 272 -10.29 -9.84 6.61
N LYS A 273 -10.50 -9.59 5.32
CA LYS A 273 -10.79 -8.28 4.74
C LYS A 273 -12.27 -8.03 4.95
N ASN A 274 -12.74 -7.68 6.16
CA ASN A 274 -14.10 -7.15 6.32
C ASN A 274 -14.32 -6.04 5.27
N TYR A 275 -15.07 -6.33 4.20
CA TYR A 275 -15.11 -5.47 3.03
C TYR A 275 -15.95 -4.24 3.37
N SER A 276 -15.45 -3.05 3.00
CA SER A 276 -16.30 -1.87 3.08
C SER A 276 -17.30 -1.90 1.93
N GLU A 277 -18.43 -1.21 2.10
CA GLU A 277 -19.44 -1.07 1.06
C GLU A 277 -18.86 -0.53 -0.25
N SER A 278 -17.92 0.43 -0.17
CA SER A 278 -17.19 0.92 -1.34
C SER A 278 -16.39 -0.17 -2.07
N HIS A 279 -15.77 -1.12 -1.35
CA HIS A 279 -15.08 -2.24 -1.99
C HIS A 279 -16.09 -3.20 -2.65
N LEU A 280 -17.21 -3.48 -1.98
CA LEU A 280 -18.27 -4.34 -2.51
C LEU A 280 -18.89 -3.74 -3.78
N ASN A 281 -19.21 -2.44 -3.78
CA ASN A 281 -19.73 -1.72 -4.95
C ASN A 281 -18.71 -1.69 -6.10
N SER A 282 -17.43 -1.50 -5.79
CA SER A 282 -16.36 -1.54 -6.80
C SER A 282 -16.22 -2.93 -7.43
N ALA A 283 -16.30 -4.00 -6.63
CA ALA A 283 -16.33 -5.37 -7.13
C ALA A 283 -17.57 -5.63 -7.99
N ALA A 284 -18.76 -5.19 -7.55
CA ALA A 284 -20.00 -5.35 -8.31
C ALA A 284 -19.92 -4.67 -9.69
N ARG A 285 -19.38 -3.45 -9.76
CA ARG A 285 -19.15 -2.75 -11.02
C ARG A 285 -18.17 -3.50 -11.93
N ASN A 286 -17.03 -3.93 -11.39
CA ASN A 286 -16.04 -4.67 -12.18
C ASN A 286 -16.61 -5.97 -12.76
N VAL A 287 -17.46 -6.66 -12.01
CA VAL A 287 -18.16 -7.86 -12.49
C VAL A 287 -19.16 -7.50 -13.57
N HIS A 288 -19.96 -6.45 -13.36
CA HIS A 288 -20.94 -6.00 -14.33
C HIS A 288 -20.28 -5.71 -15.68
N GLU A 289 -19.23 -4.89 -15.70
CA GLU A 289 -18.40 -4.61 -16.89
C GLU A 289 -17.87 -5.91 -17.53
N SER A 290 -17.41 -6.87 -16.72
CA SER A 290 -16.84 -8.13 -17.24
C SER A 290 -17.90 -9.07 -17.84
N VAL A 291 -19.11 -9.06 -17.29
CA VAL A 291 -20.26 -9.81 -17.84
C VAL A 291 -20.73 -9.16 -19.15
N GLU A 292 -20.77 -7.82 -19.21
CA GLU A 292 -21.09 -7.10 -20.46
C GLU A 292 -20.07 -7.41 -21.57
N ASP A 293 -18.78 -7.35 -21.26
CA ASP A 293 -17.72 -7.69 -22.21
C ASP A 293 -17.84 -9.13 -22.71
N TYR A 294 -18.16 -10.08 -21.83
CA TYR A 294 -18.37 -11.49 -22.19
C TYR A 294 -19.58 -11.66 -23.11
N LEU A 295 -20.73 -11.07 -22.76
CA LEU A 295 -21.95 -11.11 -23.57
C LEU A 295 -21.71 -10.56 -24.97
N ASN A 296 -21.06 -9.41 -25.06
CA ASN A 296 -20.73 -8.77 -26.34
C ASN A 296 -19.77 -9.63 -27.18
N ALA A 297 -18.74 -10.23 -26.55
CA ALA A 297 -17.76 -11.06 -27.24
C ALA A 297 -18.39 -12.35 -27.81
N GLU A 298 -19.32 -12.96 -27.07
CA GLU A 298 -20.00 -14.20 -27.46
C GLU A 298 -21.27 -13.96 -28.31
N GLY A 299 -21.69 -12.71 -28.47
CA GLY A 299 -22.94 -12.36 -29.17
C GLY A 299 -24.20 -12.88 -28.46
N LEU A 300 -24.14 -12.94 -27.13
CA LEU A 300 -25.21 -13.44 -26.26
C LEU A 300 -25.96 -12.29 -25.59
N ASP A 301 -27.20 -12.54 -25.19
CA ASP A 301 -27.90 -11.70 -24.21
C ASP A 301 -27.89 -12.34 -22.82
N TYR A 302 -28.32 -11.60 -21.79
CA TYR A 302 -28.36 -12.11 -20.43
C TYR A 302 -29.32 -13.30 -20.28
N GLN A 303 -30.40 -13.37 -21.07
CA GLN A 303 -31.32 -14.49 -21.03
C GLN A 303 -30.63 -15.79 -21.49
N SER A 304 -29.78 -15.69 -22.51
CA SER A 304 -28.96 -16.79 -23.02
C SER A 304 -27.96 -17.30 -21.98
N LEU A 305 -27.44 -16.43 -21.11
CA LEU A 305 -26.61 -16.85 -19.96
C LEU A 305 -27.39 -17.66 -18.94
N LEU A 306 -28.65 -17.30 -18.66
CA LEU A 306 -29.50 -18.02 -17.70
C LEU A 306 -29.95 -19.38 -18.20
N GLU A 307 -30.03 -19.57 -19.52
CA GLU A 307 -30.34 -20.85 -20.15
C GLU A 307 -29.14 -21.81 -20.11
N ASN A 308 -27.96 -21.33 -19.69
CA ASN A 308 -26.80 -22.16 -19.44
C ASN A 308 -26.82 -22.65 -17.98
N ASP A 309 -27.06 -23.96 -17.78
CA ASP A 309 -27.18 -24.60 -16.47
C ASP A 309 -25.92 -24.47 -15.58
N ASP A 310 -24.77 -24.07 -16.15
CA ASP A 310 -23.50 -23.94 -15.44
C ASP A 310 -23.18 -22.51 -14.93
N PHE A 311 -24.07 -21.52 -15.11
CA PHE A 311 -23.83 -20.15 -14.64
C PHE A 311 -24.18 -19.96 -13.14
N GLN A 312 -23.22 -20.27 -12.28
CA GLN A 312 -23.37 -20.26 -10.82
C GLN A 312 -23.67 -18.88 -10.26
N ALA A 313 -23.17 -17.79 -10.85
CA ALA A 313 -23.44 -16.46 -10.34
C ALA A 313 -24.93 -16.07 -10.42
N ALA A 314 -25.73 -16.73 -11.27
CA ALA A 314 -27.19 -16.54 -11.32
C ALA A 314 -27.97 -17.44 -10.34
N SER A 315 -27.30 -18.36 -9.65
CA SER A 315 -27.91 -19.25 -8.67
C SER A 315 -28.30 -18.51 -7.38
N LYS A 316 -29.06 -19.20 -6.51
CA LYS A 316 -29.41 -18.66 -5.18
C LYS A 316 -28.22 -18.64 -4.23
N GLU A 317 -27.27 -19.54 -4.46
CA GLU A 317 -26.03 -19.67 -3.71
C GLU A 317 -25.01 -18.61 -4.14
N GLY A 318 -25.07 -18.17 -5.40
CA GLY A 318 -24.13 -17.24 -6.01
C GLY A 318 -22.77 -17.88 -6.30
N LEU A 319 -21.93 -17.15 -7.02
CA LEU A 319 -20.56 -17.57 -7.29
C LEU A 319 -19.65 -17.14 -6.14
N LYS A 320 -19.04 -18.11 -5.45
CA LYS A 320 -17.99 -17.84 -4.46
C LYS A 320 -16.65 -17.65 -5.17
N ILE A 321 -16.04 -16.49 -4.97
CA ILE A 321 -14.73 -16.16 -5.53
C ILE A 321 -13.64 -16.95 -4.81
N ASP A 322 -12.85 -17.71 -5.56
CA ASP A 322 -11.81 -18.58 -5.04
C ASP A 322 -10.68 -18.73 -6.06
N VAL A 323 -9.43 -18.51 -5.61
CA VAL A 323 -8.25 -18.64 -6.46
C VAL A 323 -8.00 -20.08 -6.90
N LYS A 324 -8.53 -21.07 -6.17
CA LYS A 324 -8.41 -22.50 -6.48
C LYS A 324 -9.52 -23.00 -7.41
N ALA A 325 -10.54 -22.19 -7.68
CA ALA A 325 -11.69 -22.66 -8.45
C ALA A 325 -11.31 -22.88 -9.92
N SER A 326 -11.67 -24.06 -10.43
CA SER A 326 -11.61 -24.39 -11.86
C SER A 326 -12.98 -24.14 -12.46
N LEU A 327 -13.15 -22.96 -13.07
CA LEU A 327 -14.41 -22.48 -13.62
C LEU A 327 -14.30 -22.33 -15.14
N THR A 328 -15.45 -22.29 -15.80
CA THR A 328 -15.59 -22.10 -17.25
C THR A 328 -16.55 -20.95 -17.56
N GLY A 329 -16.61 -20.55 -18.84
CA GLY A 329 -17.58 -19.55 -19.32
C GLY A 329 -17.51 -18.22 -18.56
N CYS A 330 -18.68 -17.63 -18.33
CA CYS A 330 -18.81 -16.33 -17.67
C CYS A 330 -18.31 -16.35 -16.21
N ASP A 331 -18.56 -17.42 -15.46
CA ASP A 331 -18.08 -17.55 -14.07
C ASP A 331 -16.55 -17.51 -13.97
N LYS A 332 -15.84 -18.10 -14.95
CA LYS A 332 -14.38 -17.98 -15.04
C LYS A 332 -13.94 -16.53 -15.15
N ILE A 333 -14.58 -15.76 -16.04
CA ILE A 333 -14.27 -14.34 -16.24
C ILE A 333 -14.51 -13.54 -14.96
N ILE A 334 -15.63 -13.79 -14.28
CA ILE A 334 -15.96 -13.17 -12.99
C ILE A 334 -14.90 -13.51 -11.94
N ASN A 335 -14.54 -14.78 -11.80
CA ASN A 335 -13.56 -15.23 -10.82
C ASN A 335 -12.17 -14.67 -11.10
N ASP A 336 -11.69 -14.73 -12.34
CA ASP A 336 -10.38 -14.20 -12.73
C ASP A 336 -10.26 -12.69 -12.48
N LYS A 337 -11.35 -11.95 -12.69
CA LYS A 337 -11.41 -10.51 -12.38
C LYS A 337 -11.23 -10.21 -10.90
N LEU A 338 -11.73 -11.09 -10.02
CA LEU A 338 -11.87 -10.78 -8.59
C LEU A 338 -10.90 -11.55 -7.68
N LYS A 339 -10.44 -12.75 -8.05
CA LYS A 339 -9.82 -13.73 -7.13
C LYS A 339 -8.61 -13.23 -6.35
N PHE A 340 -7.80 -12.33 -6.90
CA PHE A 340 -6.62 -11.81 -6.19
C PHE A 340 -6.93 -10.72 -5.14
N ASN A 341 -8.06 -10.04 -5.28
CA ASN A 341 -8.42 -8.91 -4.42
C ASN A 341 -9.61 -9.19 -3.50
N TYR A 342 -10.51 -10.06 -3.94
CA TYR A 342 -11.83 -10.29 -3.37
C TYR A 342 -12.12 -11.78 -3.08
N GLU A 343 -11.08 -12.61 -2.88
CA GLU A 343 -11.24 -14.02 -2.51
C GLU A 343 -12.16 -14.20 -1.28
N GLY A 344 -13.08 -15.14 -1.38
CA GLY A 344 -14.10 -15.42 -0.36
C GLY A 344 -15.39 -14.60 -0.50
N MET A 345 -15.43 -13.57 -1.35
CA MET A 345 -16.65 -12.84 -1.71
C MET A 345 -17.64 -13.74 -2.44
N ILE A 346 -18.94 -13.47 -2.27
CA ILE A 346 -20.00 -14.10 -3.09
C ILE A 346 -20.54 -13.07 -4.07
N VAL A 347 -20.73 -13.48 -5.32
CA VAL A 347 -21.24 -12.66 -6.42
C VAL A 347 -22.56 -13.22 -6.91
N TYR A 348 -23.53 -12.34 -7.11
CA TYR A 348 -24.83 -12.64 -7.68
C TYR A 348 -25.02 -11.77 -8.92
N VAL A 349 -25.45 -12.38 -10.02
CA VAL A 349 -25.84 -11.69 -11.26
C VAL A 349 -27.32 -11.99 -11.49
N SER A 350 -28.15 -10.95 -11.50
CA SER A 350 -29.61 -11.11 -11.50
C SER A 350 -30.24 -10.18 -12.53
N LYS A 351 -31.38 -10.60 -13.09
CA LYS A 351 -32.17 -9.77 -14.01
C LYS A 351 -32.59 -8.46 -13.33
N MET A 352 -32.50 -7.34 -14.04
CA MET A 352 -33.04 -6.08 -13.55
C MET A 352 -34.56 -6.16 -13.38
N PRO A 353 -35.11 -5.59 -12.29
CA PRO A 353 -36.54 -5.37 -12.13
C PRO A 353 -37.12 -4.52 -13.29
N SER A 354 -38.32 -4.87 -13.75
CA SER A 354 -38.97 -4.21 -14.90
C SER A 354 -39.27 -2.71 -14.72
N ASP A 355 -39.36 -2.24 -13.47
CA ASP A 355 -39.59 -0.84 -13.11
C ASP A 355 -38.34 0.05 -13.23
N TYR A 356 -37.14 -0.55 -13.26
CA TYR A 356 -35.85 0.13 -13.36
C TYR A 356 -35.58 0.73 -14.77
N TYR A 357 -36.22 0.17 -15.81
CA TYR A 357 -36.11 0.62 -17.21
C TYR A 357 -36.66 2.02 -17.47
N SER A 358 -37.44 2.59 -16.55
CA SER A 358 -38.13 3.87 -16.77
C SER A 358 -37.24 5.11 -16.61
N HIS A 359 -36.03 4.96 -16.04
CA HIS A 359 -35.20 6.12 -15.63
C HIS A 359 -33.70 6.00 -15.97
N SER A 360 -33.22 4.85 -16.47
CA SER A 360 -31.79 4.67 -16.79
C SER A 360 -31.58 4.47 -18.29
N HIS A 361 -30.64 5.22 -18.88
CA HIS A 361 -30.13 4.99 -20.23
C HIS A 361 -29.17 3.78 -20.31
N LEU A 362 -29.22 2.89 -19.31
CA LEU A 362 -28.35 1.71 -19.26
C LEU A 362 -28.92 0.64 -20.19
N VAL A 363 -28.05 0.08 -21.03
CA VAL A 363 -28.38 -0.81 -22.14
C VAL A 363 -28.46 -2.27 -21.69
N THR A 364 -28.37 -2.56 -20.39
CA THR A 364 -28.22 -3.93 -19.89
C THR A 364 -29.31 -4.40 -18.93
N ASP A 365 -29.71 -5.66 -19.13
CA ASP A 365 -30.89 -6.28 -18.51
C ASP A 365 -30.61 -6.94 -17.15
N PHE A 366 -29.46 -6.66 -16.55
CA PHE A 366 -29.02 -7.30 -15.31
C PHE A 366 -28.33 -6.32 -14.36
N PHE A 367 -28.29 -6.69 -13.08
CA PHE A 367 -27.51 -6.05 -12.05
C PHE A 367 -26.64 -7.09 -11.34
N VAL A 368 -25.59 -6.61 -10.68
CA VAL A 368 -24.69 -7.41 -9.89
C VAL A 368 -24.82 -7.02 -8.44
N LYS A 369 -24.95 -8.02 -7.56
CA LYS A 369 -24.82 -7.87 -6.10
C LYS A 369 -23.58 -8.63 -5.64
N THR A 370 -22.80 -8.03 -4.76
CA THR A 370 -21.68 -8.68 -4.09
C THR A 370 -21.95 -8.75 -2.59
N GLU A 371 -21.43 -9.79 -1.95
CA GLU A 371 -21.64 -10.05 -0.52
C GLU A 371 -20.34 -10.47 0.16
N ASP A 372 -20.08 -9.85 1.32
CA ASP A 372 -19.06 -10.30 2.26
C ASP A 372 -19.69 -11.31 3.24
N PRO A 373 -19.45 -12.62 3.09
CA PRO A 373 -20.10 -13.62 3.93
C PRO A 373 -19.69 -13.52 5.41
N ALA A 374 -18.56 -12.88 5.72
CA ALA A 374 -18.12 -12.71 7.11
C ALA A 374 -18.91 -11.62 7.85
N THR A 375 -19.42 -10.61 7.12
CA THR A 375 -20.10 -9.47 7.73
C THR A 375 -21.56 -9.33 7.33
N GLY A 376 -22.01 -10.06 6.29
CA GLY A 376 -23.34 -9.92 5.68
C GLY A 376 -23.53 -8.59 4.94
N LYS A 377 -22.48 -7.79 4.78
CA LYS A 377 -22.55 -6.55 4.02
C LYS A 377 -22.63 -6.85 2.53
N THR A 378 -23.36 -6.00 1.84
CA THR A 378 -23.60 -6.14 0.40
C THR A 378 -23.21 -4.87 -0.35
N GLY A 379 -22.78 -5.04 -1.59
CA GLY A 379 -22.68 -3.97 -2.57
C GLY A 379 -23.48 -4.32 -3.82
N GLN A 380 -23.73 -3.34 -4.68
CA GLN A 380 -24.46 -3.57 -5.92
C GLN A 380 -24.04 -2.61 -7.02
N TYR A 381 -24.23 -3.04 -8.27
CA TYR A 381 -24.09 -2.20 -9.46
C TYR A 381 -25.10 -2.61 -10.54
N PRO A 382 -25.79 -1.66 -11.20
CA PRO A 382 -25.78 -0.23 -10.91
C PRO A 382 -26.39 0.10 -9.53
N GLN A 383 -26.03 1.25 -8.96
CA GLN A 383 -26.52 1.66 -7.64
C GLN A 383 -27.97 2.16 -7.73
N SER A 384 -28.84 1.67 -6.84
CA SER A 384 -30.25 2.10 -6.71
C SER A 384 -30.45 3.59 -6.49
N GLU A 385 -29.49 4.28 -5.88
CA GLU A 385 -29.61 5.72 -5.55
C GLU A 385 -29.32 6.67 -6.73
N LEU A 386 -28.85 6.16 -7.87
CA LEU A 386 -28.64 6.96 -9.10
C LEU A 386 -29.92 7.14 -9.93
N VAL A 387 -31.08 6.69 -9.44
CA VAL A 387 -32.35 6.67 -10.20
C VAL A 387 -33.42 7.60 -9.61
N LEU A 388 -33.14 8.31 -8.50
CA LEU A 388 -34.06 9.27 -7.86
C LEU A 388 -33.51 10.71 -7.79
N ARG A 389 -32.83 11.18 -8.85
CA ARG A 389 -32.59 12.61 -9.06
C ARG A 389 -33.04 13.08 -10.42
#